data_AF-V8AM78-F1
#
_entry.id   AF-V8AM78-F1
#
_cell.length_a   1.000
_cell.length_b   1.000
_cell.length_c   1.000
_cell.angle_alpha   90.00
_cell.angle_beta   90.00
_cell.angle_gamma   90.00
#
_symmetry.space_group_name_H-M   'P 1'
#
loop_
_entity.id
_entity.type
_entity.pdbx_description
1 polymer ?
#
loop_
_entity_poly.entity_id
_entity_poly.type
_entity_poly.pdbx_seq_one_letter_code
_entity_poly.pdbx_strand_id
1 'polypeptide(L)'
;MTTLQTLKNLNENVADISGNQIHILDYFGAYPKIKAFNWFGTKYEVKDIMATQDLTKYPIMMNITTPMLLIFPNDAALHQALEVYNKANNEGEQAYQVSPAVTVNFDIAEKDQEKLTNVLGNNDGEHMLSFRSAEMKEVRTGIGAFVFIGMVLGISFILGAA
;
A
#
# COMPACT_ATOMS: atom_id res chain seq x y z
N MET A 1 4.56 -0.32 -6.88
CA MET A 1 4.37 -1.07 -8.13
C MET A 1 4.54 -2.55 -7.82
N THR A 2 3.91 -3.44 -8.58
CA THR A 2 4.07 -4.90 -8.42
C THR A 2 3.82 -5.61 -9.76
N THR A 3 3.79 -6.95 -9.77
CA THR A 3 3.52 -7.76 -10.96
C THR A 3 2.30 -8.66 -10.80
N LEU A 4 1.71 -9.05 -11.93
CA LEU A 4 0.62 -10.03 -11.98
C LEU A 4 1.07 -11.38 -11.38
N GLN A 5 2.33 -11.77 -11.57
CA GLN A 5 2.88 -12.99 -10.98
C GLN A 5 2.83 -12.94 -9.45
N THR A 6 3.16 -11.80 -8.83
CA THR A 6 3.04 -11.61 -7.38
C THR A 6 1.59 -11.82 -6.90
N LEU A 7 0.61 -11.24 -7.61
CA LEU A 7 -0.79 -11.40 -7.26
C LEU A 7 -1.26 -12.85 -7.43
N LYS A 8 -0.84 -13.52 -8.51
CA LYS A 8 -1.11 -14.95 -8.73
C LYS A 8 -0.49 -15.84 -7.65
N ASN A 9 0.74 -15.56 -7.21
CA ASN A 9 1.39 -16.30 -6.13
C ASN A 9 0.63 -16.16 -4.79
N LEU A 10 -0.07 -15.05 -4.61
CA LEU A 10 -0.97 -14.83 -3.47
C LEU A 10 -2.35 -15.46 -3.67
N ASN A 11 -2.61 -16.13 -4.80
CA ASN A 11 -3.93 -16.63 -5.19
C ASN A 11 -4.99 -15.51 -5.18
N GLU A 12 -4.63 -14.33 -5.69
CA GLU A 12 -5.58 -13.27 -6.01
C GLU A 12 -6.26 -13.57 -7.35
N ASN A 13 -7.54 -13.19 -7.46
CA ASN A 13 -8.30 -13.36 -8.68
C ASN A 13 -8.18 -12.09 -9.54
N VAL A 14 -7.17 -12.04 -10.39
CA VAL A 14 -6.88 -10.89 -11.25
C VAL A 14 -6.79 -11.35 -12.70
N ALA A 15 -7.37 -10.57 -13.61
CA ALA A 15 -7.35 -10.88 -15.03
C ALA A 15 -5.92 -10.93 -15.59
N ASP A 16 -5.72 -11.68 -16.68
CA ASP A 16 -4.43 -11.72 -17.35
C ASP A 16 -4.18 -10.43 -18.15
N ILE A 17 -2.93 -9.96 -18.08
CA ILE A 17 -2.40 -8.83 -18.85
C ILE A 17 -1.08 -9.23 -19.51
N SER A 18 -0.79 -8.64 -20.66
CA SER A 18 0.44 -8.92 -21.42
C SER A 18 0.92 -7.69 -22.20
N GLY A 19 2.17 -7.73 -22.67
CA GLY A 19 2.74 -6.62 -23.45
C GLY A 19 2.80 -5.32 -22.65
N ASN A 20 2.18 -4.24 -23.17
CA ASN A 20 2.13 -2.94 -22.50
C ASN A 20 0.87 -2.72 -21.65
N GLN A 21 0.13 -3.80 -21.37
CA GLN A 21 -1.08 -3.74 -20.57
C GLN A 21 -0.72 -3.72 -19.09
N ILE A 22 -1.44 -2.91 -18.32
CA ILE A 22 -1.33 -2.85 -16.86
C ILE A 22 -2.71 -2.93 -16.22
N HIS A 23 -2.73 -3.36 -14.97
CA HIS A 23 -3.82 -3.06 -14.06
C HIS A 23 -3.43 -1.90 -13.14
N ILE A 24 -4.44 -1.15 -12.72
CA ILE A 24 -4.30 -0.11 -11.71
C ILE A 24 -5.20 -0.51 -10.55
N LEU A 25 -4.65 -0.54 -9.35
CA LEU A 25 -5.44 -0.51 -8.14
C LEU A 25 -5.56 0.95 -7.70
N ASP A 26 -6.78 1.48 -7.69
CA ASP A 26 -7.08 2.84 -7.25
C ASP A 26 -7.51 2.81 -5.78
N TYR A 27 -6.65 3.31 -4.89
CA TYR A 27 -6.90 3.22 -3.45
C TYR A 27 -8.11 4.03 -3.00
N PHE A 28 -8.44 5.11 -3.72
CA PHE A 28 -9.45 6.09 -3.32
C PHE A 28 -10.60 6.21 -4.31
N GLY A 29 -10.56 5.51 -5.43
CA GLY A 29 -11.57 5.58 -6.48
C GLY A 29 -11.59 6.94 -7.19
N ALA A 30 -10.47 7.67 -7.17
CA ALA A 30 -10.36 9.00 -7.76
C ALA A 30 -10.35 8.96 -9.30
N TYR A 31 -10.00 7.82 -9.90
CA TYR A 31 -9.73 7.68 -11.32
C TYR A 31 -10.41 6.46 -11.98
N PRO A 32 -11.74 6.32 -11.90
CA PRO A 32 -12.45 5.08 -12.27
C PRO A 32 -12.54 4.80 -13.78
N LYS A 33 -11.99 5.66 -14.65
CA LYS A 33 -12.15 5.57 -16.12
C LYS A 33 -10.85 5.73 -16.90
N ILE A 34 -9.68 5.61 -16.26
CA ILE A 34 -8.39 5.66 -16.97
C ILE A 34 -8.30 4.47 -17.92
N LYS A 35 -8.11 4.74 -19.22
CA LYS A 35 -7.88 3.71 -20.24
C LYS A 35 -6.43 3.65 -20.72
N ALA A 36 -5.68 4.72 -20.50
CA ALA A 36 -4.29 4.83 -20.89
C ALA A 36 -3.53 5.56 -19.79
N PHE A 37 -2.34 5.07 -19.49
CA PHE A 37 -1.47 5.64 -18.46
C PHE A 37 -0.13 6.03 -19.08
N ASN A 38 0.28 7.28 -18.88
CA ASN A 38 1.59 7.75 -19.33
C ASN A 38 2.53 7.79 -18.14
N TRP A 39 3.53 6.91 -18.17
CA TRP A 39 4.59 6.85 -17.18
C TRP A 39 5.88 7.36 -17.81
N PHE A 40 6.22 8.63 -17.52
CA PHE A 40 7.48 9.24 -17.96
C PHE A 40 7.77 9.06 -19.46
N GLY A 41 6.76 9.26 -20.30
CA GLY A 41 6.86 9.12 -21.76
C GLY A 41 6.48 7.74 -22.31
N THR A 42 6.40 6.72 -21.45
CA THR A 42 5.95 5.37 -21.83
C THR A 42 4.44 5.24 -21.66
N LYS A 43 3.75 4.84 -22.73
CA LYS A 43 2.29 4.65 -22.73
C LYS A 43 1.90 3.21 -22.45
N TYR A 44 1.09 3.01 -21.43
CA TYR A 44 0.50 1.74 -21.05
C TYR A 44 -1.01 1.72 -21.32
N GLU A 45 -1.53 0.56 -21.75
CA GLU A 45 -2.96 0.31 -21.85
C GLU A 45 -3.48 -0.14 -20.47
N VAL A 46 -4.47 0.57 -19.91
CA VAL A 46 -5.08 0.16 -18.64
C VAL A 46 -6.21 -0.81 -18.93
N LYS A 47 -6.01 -2.08 -18.56
CA LYS A 47 -7.00 -3.14 -18.81
C LYS A 47 -8.08 -3.23 -17.76
N ASP A 48 -7.71 -2.99 -16.51
CA ASP A 48 -8.66 -2.94 -15.41
C ASP A 48 -8.25 -1.92 -14.36
N ILE A 49 -9.26 -1.38 -13.69
CA ILE A 49 -9.10 -0.51 -12.53
C ILE A 49 -9.78 -1.20 -11.36
N MET A 50 -8.96 -1.77 -10.50
CA MET A 50 -9.39 -2.48 -9.30
C MET A 50 -9.55 -1.50 -8.14
N ALA A 51 -10.44 -1.85 -7.22
CA ALA A 51 -10.58 -1.23 -5.93
C ALA A 51 -9.90 -2.07 -4.85
N THR A 52 -9.67 -1.49 -3.67
CA THR A 52 -8.95 -2.15 -2.56
C THR A 52 -9.56 -3.48 -2.13
N GLN A 53 -10.87 -3.63 -2.23
CA GLN A 53 -11.58 -4.88 -1.93
C GLN A 53 -11.31 -6.02 -2.92
N ASP A 54 -10.79 -5.73 -4.12
CA ASP A 54 -10.55 -6.75 -5.16
C ASP A 54 -9.27 -7.56 -4.88
N LEU A 55 -8.35 -7.02 -4.07
CA LEU A 55 -7.14 -7.72 -3.62
C LEU A 55 -7.21 -7.99 -2.12
N THR A 56 -7.61 -9.21 -1.77
CA THR A 56 -7.94 -9.58 -0.39
C THR A 56 -6.75 -10.06 0.44
N LYS A 57 -5.69 -10.50 -0.24
CA LYS A 57 -4.48 -11.12 0.34
C LYS A 57 -3.24 -10.27 0.12
N TYR A 58 -3.27 -9.36 -0.85
CA TYR A 58 -2.20 -8.41 -1.09
C TYR A 58 -2.09 -7.40 0.06
N PRO A 59 -0.88 -7.14 0.59
CA PRO A 59 -0.67 -6.09 1.58
C PRO A 59 -0.84 -4.70 0.94
N ILE A 60 -2.07 -4.19 1.00
CA ILE A 60 -2.32 -2.82 0.60
C ILE A 60 -1.83 -1.89 1.72
N MET A 61 -0.65 -1.32 1.52
CA MET A 61 -0.17 -0.17 2.30
C MET A 61 -0.69 1.11 1.65
N MET A 62 -1.80 1.63 2.18
CA MET A 62 -2.35 2.91 1.73
C MET A 62 -1.39 4.03 2.11
N ASN A 63 -0.88 4.75 1.11
CA ASN A 63 -0.09 5.95 1.32
C ASN A 63 -0.75 7.11 0.57
N ILE A 64 -0.98 8.22 1.27
CA ILE A 64 -1.62 9.42 0.73
C ILE A 64 -0.80 10.01 -0.43
N THR A 65 0.52 9.80 -0.46
CA THR A 65 1.40 10.29 -1.53
C THR A 65 1.42 9.41 -2.78
N THR A 66 0.97 8.15 -2.68
CA THR A 66 0.88 7.22 -3.81
C THR A 66 -0.55 6.67 -3.92
N PRO A 67 -1.46 7.41 -4.58
CA PRO A 67 -2.89 7.08 -4.57
C PRO A 67 -3.26 5.83 -5.37
N MET A 68 -2.30 5.21 -6.05
CA MET A 68 -2.53 4.05 -6.91
C MET A 68 -1.37 3.06 -6.84
N LEU A 69 -1.68 1.77 -7.07
CA LEU A 69 -0.68 0.73 -7.32
C LEU A 69 -0.75 0.29 -8.79
N LEU A 70 0.38 0.41 -9.48
CA LEU A 70 0.56 -0.11 -10.83
C LEU A 70 0.97 -1.58 -10.78
N ILE A 71 0.29 -2.41 -11.58
CA ILE A 71 0.50 -3.86 -11.66
C ILE A 71 0.88 -4.22 -13.09
N PHE A 72 2.11 -4.71 -13.25
CA PHE A 72 2.72 -5.02 -14.54
C PHE A 72 2.55 -6.51 -14.90
N PRO A 73 2.62 -6.89 -16.18
CA PRO A 73 2.37 -8.27 -16.59
C PRO A 73 3.47 -9.23 -16.12
N ASN A 74 4.70 -8.76 -15.95
CA ASN A 74 5.85 -9.54 -15.48
C ASN A 74 6.98 -8.62 -14.95
N ASP A 75 8.03 -9.23 -14.42
CA ASP A 75 9.17 -8.50 -13.84
C ASP A 75 9.92 -7.67 -14.90
N ALA A 76 10.08 -8.17 -16.12
CA ALA A 76 10.76 -7.40 -17.18
C ALA A 76 10.05 -6.06 -17.45
N ALA A 77 8.72 -6.06 -17.53
CA ALA A 77 7.93 -4.85 -17.71
C ALA A 77 8.00 -3.90 -16.49
N LEU A 78 7.99 -4.45 -15.27
CA LEU A 78 8.18 -3.68 -14.04
C LEU A 78 9.55 -3.01 -14.01
N HIS A 79 10.61 -3.76 -14.30
CA HIS A 79 11.97 -3.25 -14.32
C HIS A 79 12.16 -2.16 -15.36
N GLN A 80 11.57 -2.33 -16.55
CA GLN A 80 11.58 -1.28 -17.57
C GLN A 80 10.88 0.00 -17.07
N ALA A 81 9.73 -0.10 -16.39
CA ALA A 81 9.04 1.06 -15.84
C ALA A 81 9.86 1.78 -14.75
N LEU A 82 10.60 1.01 -13.94
CA LEU A 82 11.52 1.54 -12.92
C LEU A 82 12.73 2.22 -13.55
N GLU A 83 13.34 1.64 -14.59
CA GLU A 83 14.45 2.25 -15.32
C GLU A 83 14.05 3.58 -15.93
N VAL A 84 12.87 3.67 -16.54
CA VAL A 84 12.34 4.92 -17.11
C VAL A 84 12.14 5.97 -16.02
N TYR A 85 11.55 5.59 -14.88
CA TYR A 85 11.41 6.49 -13.72
C TYR A 85 12.77 6.97 -13.23
N ASN A 86 13.70 6.04 -12.97
CA ASN A 86 15.02 6.35 -12.45
C ASN A 86 15.81 7.23 -13.42
N LYS A 87 15.71 7.00 -14.73
CA LYS A 87 16.35 7.87 -15.73
C LYS A 87 15.81 9.29 -15.65
N ALA A 88 14.48 9.46 -15.59
CA ALA A 88 13.87 10.78 -15.47
C ALA A 88 14.24 11.47 -14.14
N ASN A 89 14.45 10.70 -13.07
CA ASN A 89 14.80 11.23 -11.76
C ASN A 89 16.30 11.54 -11.60
N ASN A 90 17.17 10.90 -12.40
CA ASN A 90 18.62 11.08 -12.37
C ASN A 90 19.13 12.31 -13.15
N GLU A 91 18.27 13.10 -13.78
CA GLU A 91 18.66 14.31 -14.51
C GLU A 91 18.91 15.55 -13.61
N GLY A 92 18.89 15.41 -12.27
CA GLY A 92 19.13 16.51 -11.31
C GLY A 92 20.08 16.16 -10.16
N GLU A 93 20.61 17.19 -9.47
CA GLU A 93 21.62 17.07 -8.37
C GLU A 93 21.13 16.33 -7.10
N GLN A 94 19.86 15.95 -7.04
CA GLN A 94 19.22 15.22 -5.93
C GLN A 94 18.53 13.96 -6.46
N ALA A 95 19.28 13.11 -7.16
CA ALA A 95 18.74 11.92 -7.78
C ALA A 95 18.41 10.83 -6.74
N TYR A 96 17.11 10.59 -6.52
CA TYR A 96 16.64 9.44 -5.75
C TYR A 96 16.45 8.24 -6.69
N GLN A 97 17.06 7.11 -6.37
CA GLN A 97 16.80 5.84 -7.07
C GLN A 97 15.68 5.09 -6.36
N VAL A 98 14.64 4.74 -7.09
CA VAL A 98 13.60 3.84 -6.59
C VAL A 98 13.97 2.41 -7.00
N SER A 99 14.16 1.58 -6.00
CA SER A 99 14.33 0.13 -6.13
C SER A 99 12.98 -0.58 -5.99
N PRO A 100 12.81 -1.77 -6.58
CA PRO A 100 11.65 -2.60 -6.30
C PRO A 100 11.60 -2.92 -4.80
N ALA A 101 10.53 -2.52 -4.11
CA ALA A 101 10.28 -2.94 -2.74
C ALA A 101 9.38 -4.18 -2.74
N VAL A 102 9.72 -5.18 -1.93
CA VAL A 102 8.92 -6.38 -1.74
C VAL A 102 8.31 -6.33 -0.35
N THR A 103 6.98 -6.41 -0.29
CA THR A 103 6.25 -6.55 0.97
C THR A 103 5.83 -8.01 1.12
N VAL A 104 6.22 -8.61 2.24
CA VAL A 104 5.86 -9.99 2.59
C VAL A 104 4.98 -9.96 3.83
N ASN A 105 3.80 -10.56 3.73
CA ASN A 105 2.92 -10.77 4.87
C ASN A 105 3.16 -12.13 5.49
N PHE A 106 3.21 -12.18 6.81
CA PHE A 106 3.18 -13.41 7.57
C PHE A 106 1.91 -13.45 8.41
N ASP A 107 1.18 -14.56 8.34
CA ASP A 107 0.15 -14.86 9.33
C ASP A 107 0.83 -15.46 10.56
N ILE A 108 0.91 -14.67 11.64
CA ILE A 108 1.60 -15.03 12.87
C ILE A 108 0.71 -14.70 14.06
N ALA A 109 0.76 -15.56 15.08
CA ALA A 109 0.10 -15.26 16.34
C ALA A 109 0.81 -14.12 17.08
N GLU A 110 0.06 -13.32 17.84
CA GLU A 110 0.59 -12.16 18.58
C GLU A 110 1.77 -12.53 19.50
N LYS A 111 1.70 -13.71 20.13
CA LYS A 111 2.77 -14.28 20.98
C LYS A 111 4.11 -14.51 20.26
N ASP A 112 4.08 -14.65 18.94
CA ASP A 112 5.25 -14.98 18.12
C ASP A 112 5.85 -13.74 17.43
N GLN A 113 5.22 -12.57 17.57
CA GLN A 113 5.66 -11.30 16.94
C GLN A 113 7.03 -10.86 17.44
N GLU A 114 7.28 -10.89 18.75
CA GLU A 114 8.56 -10.51 19.34
C GLU A 114 9.71 -11.39 18.83
N LYS A 115 9.44 -12.69 18.63
CA LYS A 115 10.40 -13.62 18.06
C LYS A 115 10.74 -13.27 16.62
N LEU A 116 9.75 -12.85 15.82
CA LEU A 116 9.98 -12.42 14.44
C LEU A 116 10.80 -11.12 14.39
N THR A 117 10.48 -10.14 15.23
CA THR A 117 11.24 -8.89 15.35
C THR A 117 12.71 -9.15 15.70
N ASN A 118 12.96 -10.05 16.65
CA ASN A 118 14.32 -10.39 17.07
C ASN A 118 15.14 -11.08 15.96
N VAL A 119 14.48 -11.83 15.07
CA VAL A 119 15.15 -12.55 13.97
C VAL A 119 15.37 -11.65 12.75
N LEU A 120 14.41 -10.79 12.41
CA LEU A 120 14.51 -9.89 11.26
C LEU A 120 15.29 -8.60 11.56
N GLY A 121 15.59 -8.33 12.82
CA GLY A 121 16.24 -7.10 13.26
C GLY A 121 15.22 -5.97 13.46
N ASN A 122 15.56 -5.03 14.35
CA ASN A 122 14.79 -3.81 14.52
C ASN A 122 15.00 -2.89 13.31
N ASN A 123 13.92 -2.32 12.80
CA ASN A 123 13.84 -1.32 11.72
C ASN A 123 15.14 -0.50 11.57
N ASP A 124 16.02 -0.91 10.66
CA ASP A 124 17.29 -0.27 10.36
C ASP A 124 17.17 0.78 9.24
N GLY A 125 15.94 1.03 8.78
CA GLY A 125 15.62 1.92 7.67
C GLY A 125 15.58 1.22 6.31
N GLU A 126 16.24 0.07 6.16
CA GLU A 126 16.21 -0.76 4.95
C GLU A 126 15.11 -1.83 5.03
N HIS A 127 14.85 -2.34 6.23
CA HIS A 127 13.78 -3.29 6.51
C HIS A 127 12.76 -2.68 7.47
N MET A 128 11.52 -2.47 6.99
CA MET A 128 10.42 -2.07 7.86
C MET A 128 9.55 -3.28 8.21
N LEU A 129 9.47 -3.56 9.51
CA LEU A 129 8.56 -4.54 10.08
C LEU A 129 7.42 -3.80 10.81
N SER A 130 6.17 -4.10 10.43
CA SER A 130 4.98 -3.59 11.11
C SER A 130 4.02 -4.73 11.46
N PHE A 131 3.31 -4.57 12.58
CA PHE A 131 2.29 -5.52 13.04
C PHE A 131 0.94 -4.83 13.11
N ARG A 132 -0.03 -5.35 12.36
CA ARG A 132 -1.40 -4.83 12.32
C ARG A 132 -2.08 -4.80 13.70
N SER A 133 -1.73 -5.74 14.60
CA SER A 133 -2.25 -5.77 15.97
C SER A 133 -1.83 -4.52 16.77
N ALA A 134 -0.59 -4.06 16.62
CA ALA A 134 -0.08 -2.87 17.28
C ALA A 134 -0.80 -1.61 16.78
N GLU A 135 -0.91 -1.43 15.47
CA GLU A 135 -1.60 -0.30 14.84
C GLU A 135 -3.08 -0.24 15.24
N MET A 136 -3.77 -1.39 15.23
CA MET A 136 -5.18 -1.47 15.64
C MET A 136 -5.39 -1.16 17.13
N LYS A 137 -4.43 -1.49 17.99
CA LYS A 137 -4.50 -1.19 19.42
C LYS A 137 -4.43 0.31 19.68
N GLU A 138 -3.55 1.02 18.98
CA GLU A 138 -3.44 2.48 19.08
C GLU A 138 -4.73 3.17 18.60
N VAL A 139 -5.28 2.76 17.47
CA VAL A 139 -6.56 3.29 16.95
C VAL A 139 -7.70 3.05 17.94
N ARG A 140 -7.81 1.84 18.51
CA ARG A 140 -8.83 1.53 19.53
C ARG A 140 -8.67 2.40 20.78
N THR A 141 -7.44 2.65 21.20
CA THR A 141 -7.13 3.48 22.37
C THR A 141 -7.51 4.94 22.10
N GLY A 142 -7.19 5.46 20.92
CA GLY A 142 -7.57 6.80 20.49
C GLY A 142 -9.09 6.98 20.44
N ILE A 143 -9.81 6.09 19.77
CA ILE A 143 -11.29 6.13 19.69
C ILE A 143 -11.90 6.05 21.10
N GLY A 144 -11.40 5.14 21.94
CA GLY A 144 -11.87 5.00 23.32
C GLY A 144 -11.68 6.28 24.14
N ALA A 145 -10.52 6.93 24.02
CA ALA A 145 -10.24 8.20 24.68
C ALA A 145 -11.16 9.35 24.19
N PHE A 146 -11.39 9.45 22.88
CA PHE A 146 -12.30 10.46 22.31
C PHE A 146 -13.74 10.27 22.79
N VAL A 147 -14.25 9.03 22.78
CA VAL A 147 -15.60 8.72 23.27
C VAL A 147 -15.72 9.02 24.76
N PHE A 148 -14.71 8.67 25.57
CA PHE A 148 -14.69 8.97 27.00
C PHE A 148 -14.73 10.48 27.27
N ILE A 149 -13.89 11.27 26.57
CA ILE A 149 -13.87 12.73 26.71
C ILE A 149 -15.22 13.33 26.31
N GLY A 150 -15.81 12.88 25.19
CA GLY A 150 -17.13 13.33 24.75
C GLY A 150 -18.23 13.02 25.76
N MET A 151 -18.19 11.84 26.38
CA MET A 151 -19.14 11.44 27.42
C MET A 151 -19.00 12.29 28.68
N VAL A 152 -17.77 12.50 29.17
CA VAL A 152 -17.50 13.32 30.36
C VAL A 152 -17.97 14.76 30.13
N LEU A 153 -17.62 15.35 29.00
CA LEU A 153 -18.07 16.69 28.63
C LEU A 153 -19.60 16.76 28.51
N GLY A 154 -20.23 15.76 27.90
CA GLY A 154 -21.70 15.69 27.78
C GLY A 154 -22.40 15.64 29.15
N ILE A 155 -21.89 14.83 30.07
CA ILE A 155 -22.42 14.75 31.45
C ILE A 155 -22.19 16.07 32.20
N SER A 156 -21.02 16.68 32.06
CA SER A 156 -20.71 17.98 32.67
C SER A 156 -21.60 19.11 32.13
N PHE A 157 -21.97 19.10 30.85
CA PHE A 157 -22.93 20.05 30.29
C PHE A 157 -24.34 19.84 30.85
N ILE A 158 -24.79 18.59 30.98
CA ILE A 158 -26.12 18.29 31.54
C ILE A 158 -26.20 18.66 33.03
N LEU A 159 -25.13 18.42 33.80
CA LEU A 159 -25.07 18.76 35.23
C LEU A 159 -24.78 20.24 35.50
N GLY A 160 -24.11 20.94 34.59
CA GLY A 160 -23.85 22.39 34.70
C GLY A 160 -24.99 23.27 34.19
N ALA A 161 -25.94 22.69 33.45
CA ALA A 161 -27.15 23.36 32.95
C ALA A 161 -28.39 23.12 33.83
N ALA A 162 -28.29 22.28 34.86
CA ALA A 162 -29.31 22.04 35.89
C ALA A 162 -28.98 22.79 37.17
#